data_AF-A0A435BDF7-F1
#
_entry.id   AF-A0A435BDF7-F1
#
_cell.length_a   1.000
_cell.length_b   1.000
_cell.length_c   1.000
_cell.angle_alpha   90.00
_cell.angle_beta   90.00
_cell.angle_gamma   90.00
#
_symmetry.space_group_name_H-M   'P 1'
#
loop_
_entity.id
_entity.type
_entity.pdbx_description
1 polymer ?
#
loop_
_entity_poly.entity_id
_entity_poly.type
_entity_poly.pdbx_seq_one_letter_code
_entity_poly.pdbx_strand_id
1 'polypeptide(L)'
;MDYKKAGKFALQFVAAAAIGMALAPASAYAQSAAPVEGVLEWFVGVLQGSIARSFGIIAVCFLGFLAMTGRLVWMMALSIIIGIALVFGAAALVDSIRSTAGGA
;
A
#
# COMPACT_ATOMS: atom_id res chain seq x y z
N MET A 1 -14.57 -11.17 -18.23
CA MET A 1 -13.26 -11.05 -17.55
C MET A 1 -13.34 -11.86 -16.26
N ASP A 2 -12.56 -12.92 -16.18
CA ASP A 2 -12.70 -13.98 -15.17
C ASP A 2 -12.25 -13.52 -13.78
N TYR A 3 -13.18 -13.28 -12.86
CA TYR A 3 -12.88 -12.91 -11.47
C TYR A 3 -12.01 -13.96 -10.74
N LYS A 4 -12.03 -15.23 -11.17
CA LYS A 4 -11.12 -16.28 -10.69
C LYS A 4 -9.65 -16.04 -11.04
N LYS A 5 -9.36 -15.39 -12.19
CA LYS A 5 -7.98 -15.07 -12.58
C LYS A 5 -7.43 -13.91 -11.74
N ALA A 6 -8.26 -12.91 -11.44
CA ALA A 6 -7.87 -11.78 -10.59
C ALA A 6 -7.55 -12.22 -9.14
N GLY A 7 -8.36 -13.11 -8.56
CA GLY A 7 -8.09 -13.67 -7.22
C GLY A 7 -6.82 -14.52 -7.17
N LYS A 8 -6.56 -15.33 -8.22
CA LYS A 8 -5.33 -16.11 -8.33
C LYS A 8 -4.10 -15.20 -8.50
N PHE A 9 -4.21 -14.12 -9.26
CA PHE A 9 -3.14 -13.13 -9.42
C PHE A 9 -2.83 -12.38 -8.12
N ALA A 10 -3.86 -11.94 -7.38
CA ALA A 10 -3.69 -11.32 -6.07
C ALA A 10 -3.06 -12.29 -5.06
N LEU A 11 -3.48 -13.56 -5.05
CA LEU A 11 -2.88 -14.59 -4.20
C LEU A 11 -1.42 -14.89 -4.58
N GLN A 12 -1.10 -14.92 -5.87
CA GLN A 12 0.26 -15.07 -6.36
C GLN A 12 1.14 -13.86 -6.01
N PHE A 13 0.59 -12.65 -6.02
CA PHE A 13 1.28 -11.43 -5.59
C PHE A 13 1.55 -11.43 -4.08
N VAL A 14 0.57 -11.82 -3.27
CA VAL A 14 0.74 -11.96 -1.81
C VAL A 14 1.76 -13.06 -1.49
N ALA A 15 1.71 -14.19 -2.18
CA ALA A 15 2.68 -15.27 -2.01
C ALA A 15 4.09 -14.84 -2.45
N ALA A 16 4.22 -14.09 -3.55
CA ALA A 16 5.49 -13.54 -4.00
C ALA A 16 6.04 -12.48 -3.03
N ALA A 17 5.19 -11.64 -2.44
CA ALA A 17 5.57 -10.68 -1.40
C ALA A 17 6.03 -11.38 -0.11
N ALA A 18 5.35 -12.46 0.30
CA ALA A 18 5.72 -13.26 1.46
C ALA A 18 7.06 -13.99 1.27
N ILE A 19 7.31 -14.53 0.07
CA ILE A 19 8.59 -15.16 -0.29
C ILE A 19 9.69 -14.10 -0.40
N GLY A 20 9.38 -12.91 -0.92
CA GLY A 20 10.30 -11.76 -0.94
C GLY A 20 10.68 -11.25 0.45
N MET A 21 9.75 -11.30 1.41
CA MET A 21 10.03 -11.00 2.83
C MET A 21 10.88 -12.10 3.49
N ALA A 22 10.68 -13.36 3.11
CA ALA A 22 11.46 -14.48 3.65
C ALA A 22 12.91 -14.56 3.10
N LEU A 23 13.16 -13.96 1.93
CA LEU A 23 14.47 -13.91 1.28
C LEU A 23 15.20 -12.57 1.48
N ALA A 24 14.67 -11.63 2.26
CA ALA A 24 15.33 -10.37 2.52
C ALA A 24 16.63 -10.62 3.32
N PRO A 25 17.82 -10.25 2.78
CA PRO A 25 19.08 -10.52 3.44
C PRO A 25 19.16 -9.72 4.74
N ALA A 26 19.29 -10.44 5.86
CA ALA A 26 19.77 -9.89 7.11
C ALA A 26 21.15 -9.26 6.86
N SER A 27 21.34 -8.02 7.29
CA SER A 27 22.54 -7.17 7.12
C SER A 27 22.72 -6.50 5.75
N ALA A 28 22.21 -5.27 5.66
CA ALA A 28 22.82 -4.23 4.83
C ALA A 28 23.17 -3.05 5.75
N TYR A 29 24.39 -3.12 6.27
CA TYR A 29 25.17 -2.03 6.86
C TYR A 29 24.88 -0.67 6.19
N ALA A 30 24.59 0.37 6.99
CA ALA A 30 25.25 1.68 6.90
C ALA A 30 24.49 2.74 7.74
N GLN A 31 24.91 2.86 8.99
CA GLN A 31 24.61 3.92 9.94
C GLN A 31 25.20 5.30 9.51
N SER A 32 25.33 5.55 8.20
CA SER A 32 25.99 6.72 7.59
C SER A 32 25.10 7.46 6.59
N ALA A 33 23.81 7.14 6.55
CA ALA A 33 22.86 7.64 5.56
C ALA A 33 22.01 8.84 6.06
N ALA A 34 22.52 9.67 6.98
CA ALA A 34 21.76 10.78 7.57
C ALA A 34 21.11 11.75 6.55
N PRO A 35 21.75 12.09 5.41
CA PRO A 35 21.09 12.89 4.37
C PRO A 35 20.04 12.11 3.56
N VAL A 36 20.23 10.79 3.41
CA VAL A 36 19.31 9.94 2.63
C VAL A 36 18.04 9.67 3.43
N GLU A 37 18.15 9.50 4.74
CA GLU A 37 17.00 9.33 5.64
C GLU A 37 16.09 10.57 5.61
N GLY A 38 16.65 11.77 5.67
CA GLY A 38 15.86 13.01 5.55
C GLY A 38 15.21 13.22 4.18
N VAL A 39 15.86 12.79 3.10
CA VAL A 39 15.25 12.79 1.76
C VAL A 39 14.10 11.77 1.69
N LEU A 40 14.28 10.58 2.26
CA LEU A 40 13.22 9.56 2.33
C LEU A 40 12.04 10.02 3.18
N GLU A 41 12.27 10.64 4.34
CA GLU A 41 11.22 11.24 5.16
C GLU A 41 10.47 12.35 4.44
N TRP A 42 11.16 13.18 3.64
CA TRP A 42 10.50 14.17 2.79
C TRP A 42 9.63 13.50 1.72
N PHE A 43 10.13 12.46 1.05
CA PHE A 43 9.34 11.70 0.08
C PHE A 43 8.12 11.04 0.72
N VAL A 44 8.27 10.46 1.92
CA VAL A 44 7.13 9.92 2.69
C VAL A 44 6.17 11.04 3.07
N GLY A 45 6.65 12.20 3.51
CA GLY A 45 5.81 13.36 3.82
C GLY A 45 5.01 13.87 2.61
N VAL A 46 5.61 13.87 1.41
CA VAL A 46 4.94 14.24 0.16
C VAL A 46 3.92 13.17 -0.26
N LEU A 47 4.30 11.90 -0.20
CA LEU A 47 3.47 10.77 -0.63
C LEU A 47 2.39 10.37 0.37
N GLN A 48 2.54 10.67 1.65
CA GLN A 48 1.55 10.39 2.69
C GLN A 48 0.76 11.66 3.08
N GLY A 49 1.21 12.83 2.60
CA GLY A 49 0.67 14.15 2.95
C GLY A 49 -0.58 14.55 2.18
N SER A 50 -0.76 15.86 2.03
CA SER A 50 -1.97 16.47 1.41
C SER A 50 -2.22 15.99 -0.02
N ILE A 51 -1.17 15.72 -0.77
CA ILE A 51 -1.24 15.28 -2.17
C ILE A 51 -1.91 13.90 -2.26
N ALA A 52 -1.49 12.92 -1.45
CA ALA A 52 -2.12 11.60 -1.46
C ALA A 52 -3.58 11.64 -1.01
N ARG A 53 -3.91 12.49 -0.02
CA ARG A 53 -5.30 12.71 0.38
C ARG A 53 -6.16 13.18 -0.80
N SER A 54 -5.66 14.13 -1.58
CA SER A 54 -6.34 14.62 -2.77
C SER A 54 -6.57 13.51 -3.81
N PHE A 55 -5.56 12.67 -4.07
CA PHE A 55 -5.72 11.51 -4.97
C PHE A 55 -6.75 10.50 -4.46
N GLY A 56 -6.76 10.22 -3.15
CA GLY A 56 -7.76 9.34 -2.53
C GLY A 56 -9.19 9.87 -2.71
N ILE A 57 -9.41 11.17 -2.49
CA ILE A 57 -10.72 11.81 -2.69
C ILE A 57 -11.16 11.70 -4.16
N ILE A 58 -10.27 12.00 -5.10
CA ILE A 58 -10.55 11.90 -6.54
C ILE A 58 -10.96 10.47 -6.92
N ALA A 59 -10.24 9.45 -6.44
CA ALA A 59 -10.57 8.04 -6.69
C ALA A 59 -11.96 7.65 -6.15
N VAL A 60 -12.32 8.14 -4.95
CA VAL A 60 -13.66 7.92 -4.37
C VAL A 60 -14.75 8.66 -5.17
N CYS A 61 -14.48 9.86 -5.67
CA CYS A 61 -15.41 10.58 -6.56
C CYS A 61 -15.70 9.77 -7.82
N PHE A 62 -14.68 9.20 -8.47
CA PHE A 62 -14.87 8.32 -9.63
C PHE A 62 -15.70 7.07 -9.29
N LEU A 63 -15.49 6.48 -8.10
CA LEU A 63 -16.32 5.38 -7.62
C LEU A 63 -17.79 5.79 -7.47
N GLY A 64 -18.06 7.01 -6.98
CA GLY A 64 -19.41 7.57 -6.90
C GLY A 64 -20.08 7.73 -8.28
N PHE A 65 -19.35 8.18 -9.29
CA PHE A 65 -19.87 8.25 -10.67
C PHE A 65 -20.17 6.86 -11.25
N LEU A 66 -19.32 5.86 -10.98
CA LEU A 66 -19.58 4.47 -11.35
C LEU A 66 -20.84 3.92 -10.66
N ALA A 67 -21.10 4.35 -9.41
CA ALA A 67 -22.31 3.96 -8.67
C ALA A 67 -23.59 4.50 -9.31
N MET A 68 -23.59 5.76 -9.76
CA MET A 68 -24.74 6.37 -10.45
C MET A 68 -25.06 5.74 -11.80
N THR A 69 -24.09 5.08 -12.46
CA THR A 69 -24.30 4.43 -13.77
C THR A 69 -25.08 3.10 -13.64
N GLY A 70 -25.48 2.69 -12.42
CA GLY A 70 -26.26 1.47 -12.17
C GLY A 70 -25.47 0.16 -12.38
N ARG A 71 -24.25 0.24 -12.92
CA ARG A 71 -23.34 -0.87 -13.16
C ARG A 71 -22.20 -0.90 -12.13
N LEU A 72 -22.55 -0.79 -10.85
CA LEU A 72 -21.55 -0.86 -9.79
C LEU A 72 -21.09 -2.31 -9.60
N VAL A 73 -19.87 -2.60 -10.04
CA VAL A 73 -19.19 -3.83 -9.67
C VAL A 73 -18.73 -3.68 -8.22
N TRP A 74 -19.45 -4.32 -7.31
CA TRP A 74 -19.14 -4.30 -5.87
C TRP A 74 -17.70 -4.72 -5.56
N MET A 75 -17.14 -5.61 -6.38
CA MET A 75 -15.73 -6.03 -6.28
C MET A 75 -14.77 -4.88 -6.60
N MET A 76 -15.09 -4.03 -7.57
CA MET A 76 -14.28 -2.84 -7.89
C MET A 76 -14.38 -1.80 -6.78
N ALA A 77 -15.58 -1.58 -6.25
CA ALA A 77 -15.79 -0.68 -5.11
C ALA A 77 -14.94 -1.07 -3.90
N LEU A 78 -14.99 -2.35 -3.50
CA LEU A 78 -14.18 -2.87 -2.41
C LEU A 78 -12.68 -2.75 -2.68
N SER A 79 -12.23 -3.06 -3.90
CA SER A 79 -10.79 -2.99 -4.23
C SER A 79 -10.22 -1.57 -4.07
N ILE A 80 -11.00 -0.54 -4.43
CA ILE A 80 -10.60 0.86 -4.30
C ILE A 80 -10.53 1.25 -2.83
N ILE A 81 -11.54 0.87 -2.03
CA ILE A 81 -11.59 1.18 -0.59
C ILE A 81 -10.41 0.51 0.14
N ILE A 82 -10.14 -0.77 -0.16
CA ILE A 82 -9.00 -1.50 0.43
C ILE A 82 -7.68 -0.83 0.02
N GLY A 83 -7.51 -0.45 -1.25
CA GLY A 83 -6.32 0.26 -1.71
C GLY A 83 -6.09 1.57 -0.96
N ILE A 84 -7.13 2.37 -0.78
CA ILE A 84 -7.06 3.63 -0.03
C ILE A 84 -6.69 3.38 1.44
N ALA A 85 -7.29 2.38 2.08
CA ALA A 85 -6.98 2.00 3.45
C ALA A 85 -5.50 1.58 3.61
N LEU A 86 -4.95 0.84 2.63
CA LEU A 86 -3.54 0.45 2.65
C LEU A 86 -2.60 1.63 2.44
N VAL A 87 -2.91 2.56 1.53
CA VAL A 87 -2.06 3.75 1.29
C VAL A 87 -1.93 4.59 2.56
N PHE A 88 -3.06 4.92 3.20
CA PHE A 88 -3.02 5.76 4.41
C PHE A 88 -2.61 5.01 5.68
N GLY A 89 -2.84 3.69 5.74
CA GLY A 89 -2.46 2.84 6.86
C GLY A 89 -1.03 2.28 6.82
N ALA A 90 -0.30 2.50 5.71
CA ALA A 90 1.02 1.88 5.49
C ALA A 90 2.04 2.20 6.58
N ALA A 91 2.10 3.45 7.08
CA ALA A 91 3.06 3.85 8.10
C ALA A 91 2.92 3.02 9.38
N ALA A 92 1.70 2.95 9.94
CA ALA A 92 1.43 2.18 11.16
C ALA A 92 1.68 0.67 10.97
N LEU A 93 1.40 0.14 9.77
CA LEU A 93 1.71 -1.25 9.44
C LEU A 93 3.22 -1.50 9.46
N VAL A 94 4.00 -0.64 8.81
CA VAL A 94 5.47 -0.74 8.80
C VAL A 94 6.04 -0.57 10.21
N ASP A 95 5.51 0.36 11.01
CA ASP A 95 5.92 0.57 12.40
C ASP A 95 5.64 -0.66 13.28
N SER A 96 4.48 -1.32 13.09
CA SER A 96 4.15 -2.56 13.81
C SER A 96 5.05 -3.74 13.41
N ILE A 97 5.47 -3.80 12.14
CA ILE A 97 6.42 -4.81 11.67
C ILE A 97 7.80 -4.52 12.25
N ARG A 98 8.25 -3.25 12.24
CA ARG A 98 9.51 -2.81 12.84
C ARG A 98 9.56 -3.14 14.33
N SER A 99 8.49 -2.88 15.08
CA SER A 99 8.44 -3.17 16.52
C SER A 99 8.47 -4.67 16.81
N THR A 100 7.87 -5.50 15.95
CA THR A 100 7.91 -6.96 16.07
C THR A 100 9.26 -7.54 15.64
N ALA A 101 9.87 -6.99 14.58
CA ALA A 101 11.15 -7.45 14.04
C ALA A 101 12.36 -6.97 14.87
N GLY A 102 12.26 -5.81 15.54
CA GLY A 102 13.25 -5.30 16.49
C GLY A 102 13.06 -5.82 17.92
N GLY A 103 12.16 -6.78 18.13
CA GLY A 103 11.86 -7.38 19.42
C GLY A 103 12.87 -8.46 19.84
N ALA A 104 14.15 -8.07 20.01
CA ALA A 104 15.16 -8.59 20.94
C ALA A 104 16.46 -7.77 20.79
#